data_AF-A0A9E4FD29-F1
#
_entry.id   AF-A0A9E4FD29-F1
#
_cell.length_a   1.000
_cell.length_b   1.000
_cell.length_c   1.000
_cell.angle_alpha   90.00
_cell.angle_beta   90.00
_cell.angle_gamma   90.00
#
_symmetry.space_group_name_H-M   'P 1'
#
loop_
_entity.id
_entity.type
_entity.pdbx_description
1 polymer ?
#
loop_
_entity_poly.entity_id
_entity_poly.type
_entity_poly.pdbx_seq_one_letter_code
_entity_poly.pdbx_strand_id
1 'polypeptide(L)' 'MGDQSTPETMSVCATAAEGAGLESIWVVDHIAIPPDDADGSNGRYVDPLVSLAWLAGVTQRISLGVGVLILPYRP' A
#
# COMPACT_ATOMS: atom_id res chain seq x y z
N MET A 1 3.68 4.93 -4.41
CA MET A 1 2.73 5.48 -5.39
C MET A 1 2.58 6.96 -5.11
N GLY A 2 2.41 7.77 -6.15
CA GLY A 2 2.29 9.23 -6.04
C GLY A 2 1.02 9.64 -5.30
N ASP A 3 0.16 10.38 -5.97
CA ASP A 3 -1.04 10.96 -5.35
C ASP A 3 -2.05 9.90 -4.87
N GLN A 4 -1.93 8.65 -5.34
CA GLN A 4 -2.77 7.53 -4.92
C GLN A 4 -2.44 7.00 -3.51
N SER A 5 -1.34 7.45 -2.89
CA SER A 5 -0.94 7.06 -1.54
C SER A 5 -1.43 8.01 -0.44
N THR A 6 -2.43 8.84 -0.73
CA THR A 6 -3.11 9.62 0.31
C THR A 6 -3.97 8.69 1.18
N PRO A 7 -4.10 8.96 2.49
CA PRO A 7 -4.99 8.20 3.36
C PRO A 7 -6.42 8.12 2.80
N GLU A 8 -6.95 9.22 2.29
CA GLU A 8 -8.30 9.30 1.74
C GLU A 8 -8.48 8.34 0.54
N THR A 9 -7.55 8.38 -0.43
CA THR A 9 -7.61 7.45 -1.57
C THR A 9 -7.45 6.00 -1.13
N MET A 10 -6.51 5.72 -0.22
CA MET A 10 -6.27 4.35 0.24
C MET A 10 -7.47 3.75 0.99
N SER A 11 -8.13 4.51 1.86
CA SER A 11 -9.34 4.02 2.56
C SER A 11 -10.52 3.82 1.61
N VAL A 12 -10.77 4.75 0.68
CA VAL A 12 -11.84 4.61 -0.31
C VAL A 12 -11.62 3.38 -1.18
N CYS A 13 -10.40 3.18 -1.69
CA CYS A 13 -10.08 2.00 -2.48
C CYS A 13 -10.22 0.70 -1.68
N ALA A 14 -9.75 0.67 -0.43
CA ALA A 14 -9.78 -0.54 0.37
C ALA A 14 -11.20 -0.97 0.77
N THR A 15 -12.03 0.00 1.17
CA THR A 15 -13.45 -0.25 1.48
C THR A 15 -14.25 -0.64 0.24
N ALA A 16 -13.98 -0.03 -0.92
CA ALA A 16 -14.59 -0.41 -2.18
C ALA A 16 -14.19 -1.83 -2.63
N ALA A 17 -12.91 -2.19 -2.50
CA ALA A 17 -12.40 -3.52 -2.81
C ALA A 17 -13.06 -4.60 -1.93
N GLU A 18 -13.17 -4.35 -0.63
CA GLU A 18 -13.87 -5.25 0.29
C GLU A 18 -15.37 -5.36 -0.04
N GLY A 19 -16.02 -4.23 -0.36
CA GLY A 19 -17.43 -4.20 -0.76
C GLY A 19 -17.71 -4.94 -2.07
N ALA A 20 -16.74 -4.96 -2.98
CA ALA A 20 -16.78 -5.71 -4.24
C ALA A 20 -16.50 -7.22 -4.06
N GLY A 21 -16.11 -7.67 -2.87
CA GLY A 21 -15.80 -9.07 -2.60
C GLY A 21 -14.43 -9.51 -3.12
N LEU A 22 -13.49 -8.58 -3.32
CA LEU A 22 -12.10 -8.94 -3.60
C LEU A 22 -11.49 -9.67 -2.40
N GLU A 23 -10.62 -10.64 -2.68
CA GLU A 23 -10.04 -11.52 -1.66
C GLU A 23 -8.92 -10.82 -0.87
N SER A 24 -8.10 -10.00 -1.54
CA SER A 24 -6.95 -9.35 -0.91
C SER A 24 -6.56 -8.01 -1.54
N ILE A 25 -5.84 -7.20 -0.76
CA ILE A 25 -5.13 -5.98 -1.18
C ILE A 25 -3.66 -6.14 -0.84
N TRP A 26 -2.80 -5.64 -1.72
CA TRP A 26 -1.35 -5.76 -1.61
C TRP A 26 -0.66 -4.40 -1.67
N VAL A 27 0.32 -4.18 -0.81
CA VAL A 27 1.19 -2.99 -0.79
C VAL A 27 2.64 -3.40 -1.08
N VAL A 28 3.36 -2.56 -1.80
CA VAL A 28 4.76 -2.79 -2.22
C VAL A 28 5.76 -2.15 -1.23
N ASP A 29 6.91 -2.79 -1.01
CA ASP A 29 7.99 -2.28 -0.14
C ASP A 29 9.06 -1.53 -0.97
N HIS A 30 8.83 -0.24 -1.21
CA HIS A 30 9.81 0.66 -1.84
C HIS A 30 10.23 1.76 -0.88
N ILE A 31 11.52 1.79 -0.54
CA ILE A 31 12.12 2.82 0.32
C ILE A 31 12.88 3.90 -0.47
N ALA A 32 13.29 3.59 -1.70
CA ALA A 32 13.99 4.49 -2.60
C ALA A 32 13.78 4.03 -4.05
N ILE A 33 13.56 4.99 -4.95
CA ILE A 33 13.41 4.76 -6.39
C ILE A 33 14.32 5.75 -7.12
N PRO A 34 15.14 5.31 -8.08
CA PRO A 34 15.94 6.20 -8.92
C PRO A 34 15.05 7.25 -9.60
N PRO A 35 15.50 8.52 -9.75
CA PRO A 35 14.69 9.56 -10.38
C PRO A 35 14.19 9.18 -11.79
N ASP A 36 15.00 8.45 -12.56
CA ASP A 36 14.66 8.00 -13.91
C ASP A 36 13.56 6.94 -13.94
N ASP A 37 13.30 6.26 -12.81
CA ASP A 37 12.28 5.23 -12.64
C ASP A 37 11.08 5.72 -11.79
N ALA A 38 11.06 7.00 -11.40
CA ALA A 38 10.08 7.55 -10.46
C ALA A 38 8.77 7.98 -11.13
N ASP A 39 8.65 7.86 -12.45
CA ASP A 39 7.49 8.34 -13.21
C ASP A 39 6.17 7.72 -12.68
N GLY A 40 5.11 8.54 -12.66
CA GLY A 40 3.82 8.22 -12.05
C GLY A 40 3.79 8.16 -10.51
N SER A 41 4.92 7.90 -9.85
CA SER A 41 5.00 7.89 -8.38
C SER A 41 5.60 9.15 -7.77
N ASN A 42 6.36 9.92 -8.56
CA ASN A 42 7.18 11.04 -8.09
C ASN A 42 8.07 10.65 -6.89
N GLY A 43 8.50 9.39 -6.82
CA GLY A 43 9.33 8.84 -5.74
C GLY A 43 8.58 8.68 -4.40
N ARG A 44 7.29 9.00 -4.34
CA ARG A 44 6.50 8.90 -3.10
C ARG A 44 6.04 7.47 -2.90
N TYR A 45 6.45 6.85 -1.79
CA TYR A 45 5.94 5.57 -1.30
C TYR A 45 5.73 5.67 0.21
N VAL A 46 4.83 4.84 0.72
CA VAL A 46 4.47 4.77 2.15
C VAL A 46 4.99 3.45 2.71
N ASP A 47 5.37 3.42 3.99
CA ASP A 47 5.84 2.17 4.62
C ASP A 47 4.73 1.10 4.52
N PRO A 48 5.05 -0.11 4.02
CA PRO A 48 4.03 -1.13 3.78
C PRO A 48 3.43 -1.66 5.08
N LEU A 49 4.18 -1.77 6.17
CA LEU A 49 3.68 -2.35 7.42
C LEU A 49 2.75 -1.37 8.15
N VAL A 50 3.13 -0.10 8.24
CA VAL A 50 2.25 0.99 8.70
C VAL A 50 1.04 1.11 7.76
N SER A 51 1.30 0.95 6.46
CA SER A 51 0.35 0.76 5.37
C SER A 51 -0.85 -0.10 5.74
N LEU A 52 -0.52 -1.38 5.90
CA LEU A 52 -1.47 -2.44 6.18
C LEU A 52 -2.05 -2.35 7.58
N ALA A 53 -1.28 -1.93 8.59
CA ALA A 53 -1.80 -1.73 9.95
C ALA A 53 -2.91 -0.69 9.98
N TRP A 54 -2.74 0.42 9.24
CA TRP A 54 -3.78 1.43 9.10
C TRP A 54 -4.99 0.92 8.31
N LEU A 55 -4.76 0.21 7.19
CA LEU A 55 -5.83 -0.40 6.39
C LEU A 55 -6.64 -1.44 7.16
N ALA A 56 -6.01 -2.20 8.06
CA ALA A 56 -6.68 -3.14 8.95
C ALA A 56 -7.67 -2.44 9.91
N GLY A 57 -7.43 -1.16 10.23
CA GLY A 57 -8.36 -0.36 11.03
C GLY A 57 -9.61 0.11 10.28
N VAL A 58 -9.61 0.08 8.94
CA VAL A 58 -10.72 0.56 8.09
C VAL A 58 -11.37 -0.53 7.25
N THR A 59 -10.90 -1.77 7.36
CA THR A 59 -11.46 -2.96 6.70
C THR A 59 -11.74 -4.05 7.74
N GLN A 60 -12.52 -5.08 7.38
CA GLN A 60 -12.97 -6.11 8.34
C GLN A 60 -12.83 -7.55 7.83
N ARG A 61 -12.76 -7.78 6.52
CA ARG A 61 -12.79 -9.11 5.91
C ARG A 61 -11.72 -9.32 4.84
N ILE A 62 -11.36 -8.28 4.10
CA ILE A 62 -10.38 -8.40 3.02
C ILE A 62 -8.99 -8.72 3.58
N SER A 63 -8.27 -9.64 2.94
CA SER A 63 -6.91 -9.98 3.35
C SER A 63 -5.92 -8.88 2.96
N LEU A 64 -4.90 -8.67 3.79
CA LEU A 64 -3.91 -7.61 3.63
C LEU A 64 -2.51 -8.22 3.48
N GLY A 65 -1.80 -7.89 2.41
CA GLY A 65 -0.50 -8.49 2.09
C GLY A 65 0.57 -7.48 1.66
N VAL A 66 1.83 -7.86 1.83
CA VAL A 66 2.99 -7.14 1.25
C VAL A 66 3.53 -7.94 0.08
N GLY A 67 3.67 -7.31 -1.08
CA GLY A 67 4.14 -7.95 -2.31
C GLY A 67 5.29 -7.16 -2.95
N VAL A 68 6.55 -7.39 -2.63
CA VAL A 68 7.12 -8.29 -1.61
C VAL A 68 7.67 -7.49 -0.43
N LEU A 69 7.83 -8.11 0.74
CA LEU A 69 8.55 -7.51 1.86
C LEU A 69 10.05 -7.74 1.69
N ILE A 70 10.84 -6.67 1.65
CA ILE A 70 12.29 -6.76 1.54
C ILE A 70 12.88 -6.89 2.95
N LEU A 71 12.99 -8.15 3.41
CA LEU A 71 13.43 -8.49 4.77
C LEU A 71 14.71 -7.75 5.21
N PRO A 72 15.77 -7.59 4.39
CA PRO A 72 16.98 -6.88 4.80
C PRO A 72 16.79 -5.41 5.21
N TYR A 73 15.65 -4.78 4.91
CA TYR A 73 15.35 -3.42 5.34
C TYR A 73 14.80 -3.33 6.78
N ARG A 74 14.56 -4.46 7.43
CA ARG A 74 14.01 -4.54 8.79
C ARG A 74 15.08 -5.14 9.73
N PRO A 75 15.78 -4.34 10.54
CA PRO A 75 16.83 -4.80 11.44
C PRO A 75 16.30 -5.60 12.64
#